data_AF-A0A4Q8M683-F1
#
_entry.id   AF-A0A4Q8M683-F1
#
_cell.length_a   1.000
_cell.length_b   1.000
_cell.length_c   1.000
_cell.angle_alpha   90.00
_cell.angle_beta   90.00
_cell.angle_gamma   90.00
#
_symmetry.space_group_name_H-M   'P 1'
#
loop_
_entity.id
_entity.type
_entity.pdbx_description
1 polymer ?
#
loop_
_entity_poly.entity_id
_entity_poly.type
_entity_poly.pdbx_seq_one_letter_code
_entity_poly.pdbx_strand_id
1 'polypeptide(L)'
;MKASQVFISGLLACVAFSSAASGTDLTQDDAALIGHIKATNEVFVKVLGPCTAETLSRGKTGKFTYSGTCELNPLPDNSDCGSYKVTATGTVDTKNWATVRELRLLLQCSA
;
A
#
# COMPACT_ATOMS: atom_id res chain seq x y z
N MET A 1 -61.80 21.36 -10.70
CA MET A 1 -60.62 20.60 -10.21
C MET A 1 -59.41 21.48 -10.45
N LYS A 2 -58.74 21.94 -9.39
CA LYS A 2 -57.64 22.93 -9.46
C LYS A 2 -56.36 22.21 -9.03
N ALA A 3 -55.41 22.03 -9.94
CA ALA A 3 -54.11 21.41 -9.65
C ALA A 3 -53.09 22.52 -9.36
N SER A 4 -52.65 22.61 -8.11
CA SER A 4 -51.53 23.47 -7.72
C SER A 4 -50.23 22.72 -7.95
N GLN A 5 -49.34 23.25 -8.80
CA GLN A 5 -47.98 22.74 -8.95
C GLN A 5 -47.04 23.50 -8.01
N VAL A 6 -46.26 22.74 -7.22
CA VAL A 6 -45.23 23.26 -6.32
C VAL A 6 -43.88 22.97 -6.98
N PHE A 7 -43.13 24.02 -7.33
CA PHE A 7 -41.75 23.90 -7.78
C PHE A 7 -40.82 23.93 -6.57
N ILE A 8 -40.25 22.77 -6.22
CA ILE A 8 -39.20 22.67 -5.19
C ILE A 8 -37.86 22.89 -5.90
N SER A 9 -37.28 24.08 -5.73
CA SER A 9 -35.91 24.38 -6.15
C SER A 9 -34.93 23.81 -5.12
N GLY A 10 -34.34 22.66 -5.44
CA GLY A 10 -33.25 22.05 -4.66
C GLY A 10 -31.92 22.69 -5.04
N LEU A 11 -31.37 23.53 -4.15
CA LEU A 11 -30.02 24.07 -4.25
C LEU A 11 -29.03 22.92 -3.93
N LEU A 12 -28.42 22.31 -4.95
CA LEU A 12 -27.28 21.40 -4.74
C LEU A 12 -26.07 22.24 -4.31
N ALA A 13 -25.84 22.33 -3.01
CA ALA A 13 -24.56 22.77 -2.48
C ALA A 13 -23.54 21.64 -2.67
N CYS A 14 -22.71 21.74 -3.72
CA CYS A 14 -21.48 20.97 -3.82
C CYS A 14 -20.52 21.42 -2.71
N VAL A 15 -20.66 20.84 -1.52
CA VAL A 15 -19.61 20.88 -0.51
C VAL A 15 -18.41 20.12 -1.07
N ALA A 16 -17.45 20.86 -1.61
CA ALA A 16 -16.13 20.34 -1.88
C ALA A 16 -15.54 19.89 -0.54
N PHE A 17 -15.64 18.59 -0.24
CA PHE A 17 -14.81 17.93 0.74
C PHE A 17 -13.37 18.05 0.25
N SER A 18 -12.73 19.18 0.54
CA SER A 18 -11.28 19.25 0.59
C SER A 18 -10.86 18.52 1.85
N SER A 19 -10.97 17.20 1.80
CA SER A 19 -10.18 16.33 2.66
C SER A 19 -8.73 16.58 2.25
N ALA A 20 -8.12 17.62 2.80
CA ALA A 20 -6.70 17.56 3.06
C ALA A 20 -6.56 16.37 4.00
N ALA A 21 -6.46 15.17 3.43
CA ALA A 21 -5.98 14.01 4.14
C ALA A 21 -4.62 14.48 4.65
N SER A 22 -4.57 14.82 5.93
CA SER A 22 -3.33 14.91 6.67
C SER A 22 -2.70 13.53 6.50
N GLY A 23 -1.95 13.36 5.42
CA GLY A 23 -1.36 12.08 5.06
C GLY A 23 -0.59 11.59 6.27
N THR A 24 -0.78 10.32 6.61
CA THR A 24 -0.09 9.72 7.76
C THR A 24 1.42 9.92 7.58
N ASP A 25 2.08 10.45 8.61
CA ASP A 25 3.52 10.75 8.55
C ASP A 25 4.34 9.45 8.53
N LEU A 26 4.82 9.08 7.34
CA LEU A 26 5.60 7.88 7.07
C LEU A 26 6.91 7.83 7.88
N THR A 27 7.37 8.96 8.42
CA THR A 27 8.57 8.98 9.28
C THR A 27 8.33 8.39 10.66
N GLN A 28 7.07 8.29 11.10
CA GLN A 28 6.68 7.81 12.43
C GLN A 28 5.76 6.59 12.41
N ASP A 29 4.98 6.41 11.34
CA ASP A 29 4.00 5.32 11.25
C ASP A 29 4.52 4.18 10.36
N ASP A 30 4.81 3.04 11.01
CA ASP A 30 5.29 1.83 10.36
C ASP A 30 4.23 1.16 9.47
N ALA A 31 2.97 1.14 9.91
CA ALA A 31 1.89 0.54 9.16
C ALA A 31 1.61 1.35 7.88
N ALA A 32 1.62 2.68 7.99
CA ALA A 32 1.50 3.57 6.84
C ALA A 32 2.68 3.43 5.88
N LEU A 33 3.90 3.29 6.39
CA LEU A 33 5.08 3.06 5.54
C LEU A 33 5.02 1.71 4.82
N ILE A 34 4.63 0.64 5.49
CA ILE A 34 4.41 -0.67 4.85
C ILE A 34 3.34 -0.55 3.75
N GLY A 35 2.22 0.11 4.05
CA GLY A 35 1.17 0.38 3.06
C GLY A 35 1.68 1.15 1.84
N HIS A 36 2.46 2.21 2.08
CA HIS A 36 3.09 3.01 1.02
C HIS A 36 4.04 2.18 0.16
N ILE A 37 4.91 1.37 0.76
CA ILE A 37 5.84 0.48 0.04
C ILE A 37 5.09 -0.45 -0.90
N LYS A 38 4.02 -1.11 -0.43
CA LYS A 38 3.22 -2.04 -1.23
C LYS A 38 2.43 -1.35 -2.33
N ALA A 39 1.93 -0.14 -2.08
CA ALA A 39 1.11 0.59 -3.04
C ALA A 39 1.93 1.25 -4.15
N THR A 40 3.21 1.55 -3.91
CA THR A 40 4.04 2.33 -4.85
C THR A 40 5.10 1.53 -5.58
N ASN A 41 5.40 0.31 -5.14
CA ASN A 41 6.36 -0.57 -5.82
C ASN A 41 5.64 -1.56 -6.74
N GLU A 42 5.99 -1.55 -8.03
CA GLU A 42 5.26 -2.35 -9.04
C GLU A 42 5.28 -3.86 -8.79
N VAL A 43 6.33 -4.40 -8.15
CA VAL A 43 6.40 -5.84 -7.86
C VAL A 43 5.35 -6.22 -6.83
N PHE A 44 5.14 -5.39 -5.81
CA PHE A 44 4.05 -5.61 -4.85
C PHE A 44 2.68 -5.48 -5.49
N VAL A 45 2.50 -4.54 -6.41
CA VAL A 45 1.21 -4.30 -7.06
C VAL A 45 0.86 -5.39 -8.07
N LYS A 46 1.84 -5.91 -8.81
CA LYS A 46 1.59 -6.76 -10.00
C LYS A 46 1.93 -8.24 -9.79
N VAL A 47 2.85 -8.57 -8.88
CA VAL A 47 3.44 -9.92 -8.77
C VAL A 47 3.12 -10.57 -7.42
N LEU A 48 3.08 -9.78 -6.35
CA LEU A 48 2.87 -10.28 -5.01
C LEU A 48 1.40 -10.23 -4.62
N GLY A 49 0.95 -11.26 -3.94
CA GLY A 49 -0.33 -11.34 -3.27
C GLY A 49 -0.24 -10.83 -1.82
N PRO A 50 -1.16 -11.29 -0.96
CA PRO A 50 -1.11 -11.03 0.48
C PRO A 50 0.25 -11.40 1.07
N CYS A 51 0.71 -10.57 2.02
CA CYS A 51 1.95 -10.81 2.76
C CYS A 51 1.63 -11.12 4.22
N THR A 52 2.43 -12.00 4.82
CA THR A 52 2.37 -12.40 6.23
C THR A 52 3.74 -12.26 6.89
N ALA A 53 3.78 -12.38 8.22
CA ALA A 53 5.01 -12.24 9.01
C ALA A 53 5.77 -10.93 8.71
N GLU A 54 5.01 -9.86 8.51
CA GLU A 54 5.55 -8.58 8.07
C GLU A 54 6.27 -7.87 9.21
N THR A 55 7.43 -7.34 8.89
CA THR A 55 8.27 -6.58 9.82
C THR A 55 8.85 -5.39 9.11
N LEU A 56 9.05 -4.31 9.87
CA LEU A 56 9.71 -3.11 9.41
C LEU A 56 10.74 -2.71 10.47
N SER A 57 11.95 -2.42 10.01
CA SER A 57 13.03 -1.89 10.84
C SER A 57 13.47 -0.55 10.29
N ARG A 58 13.52 0.46 11.15
CA ARG A 58 14.03 1.80 10.81
C ARG A 58 15.52 1.89 11.12
N GLY A 59 16.26 2.43 10.16
CA GLY A 59 17.67 2.77 10.29
C GLY A 59 17.90 4.26 10.48
N LYS A 60 19.17 4.65 10.52
CA LYS A 60 19.57 6.06 10.56
C LYS A 60 19.18 6.77 9.26
N THR A 61 18.98 8.09 9.35
CA THR A 61 18.78 8.96 8.17
C THR A 61 17.59 8.51 7.30
N GLY A 62 16.48 8.13 7.93
CA GLY A 62 15.26 7.74 7.22
C GLY A 62 15.34 6.39 6.50
N LYS A 63 16.42 5.62 6.65
CA LYS A 63 16.50 4.29 6.05
C LYS A 63 15.47 3.35 6.64
N PHE A 64 14.97 2.42 5.83
CA PHE A 64 14.13 1.33 6.31
C PHE A 64 14.51 0.00 5.66
N THR A 65 14.19 -1.07 6.37
CA THR A 65 14.17 -2.45 5.87
C THR A 65 12.82 -3.06 6.19
N TYR A 66 12.07 -3.43 5.17
CA TYR A 66 10.86 -4.22 5.26
C TYR A 66 11.19 -5.69 4.96
N SER A 67 10.56 -6.62 5.68
CA SER A 67 10.59 -8.05 5.37
C SER A 67 9.22 -8.67 5.57
N GLY A 68 8.87 -9.63 4.71
CA GLY A 68 7.64 -10.40 4.83
C GLY A 68 7.67 -11.64 3.94
N THR A 69 6.68 -12.51 4.09
CA THR A 69 6.44 -13.63 3.18
C THR A 69 5.18 -13.33 2.38
N CYS A 70 5.31 -13.16 1.08
CA CYS A 70 4.22 -12.76 0.20
C CYS A 70 3.86 -13.90 -0.75
N GLU A 71 2.57 -14.18 -0.91
CA GLU A 71 2.07 -15.14 -1.89
C GLU A 71 2.40 -14.68 -3.31
N LEU A 72 2.47 -15.60 -4.27
CA LEU A 72 2.53 -15.27 -5.70
C LEU A 72 1.13 -14.91 -6.21
N ASN A 73 1.04 -13.89 -7.06
CA ASN A 73 -0.21 -13.49 -7.70
C ASN A 73 -0.03 -13.24 -9.22
N PRO A 74 -0.69 -14.02 -10.10
CA PRO A 74 -1.44 -15.24 -9.79
C PRO A 74 -0.50 -16.36 -9.32
N LEU A 75 -1.01 -17.28 -8.50
CA LEU A 75 -0.31 -18.50 -8.15
C LEU A 75 -0.27 -19.40 -9.40
N PRO A 76 0.92 -19.86 -9.87
CA PRO A 76 0.98 -20.76 -11.01
C PRO A 76 0.40 -22.14 -10.65
N ASP A 77 -0.37 -22.73 -11.56
CA ASP A 77 -0.93 -24.07 -11.41
C ASP A 77 0.19 -25.11 -11.19
N ASN A 78 0.02 -25.99 -10.21
CA ASN A 78 0.98 -27.05 -9.83
C ASN A 78 2.38 -26.53 -9.44
N SER A 79 2.49 -25.30 -8.93
CA SER A 79 3.73 -24.82 -8.36
C SER A 79 3.89 -25.29 -6.92
N ASP A 80 4.95 -26.06 -6.64
CA ASP A 80 5.41 -26.31 -5.26
C ASP A 80 5.93 -25.02 -4.59
N CYS A 81 6.05 -23.93 -5.36
CA CYS A 81 6.52 -22.63 -4.91
C CYS A 81 5.37 -21.62 -4.85
N GLY A 82 4.80 -21.44 -3.65
CA GLY A 82 3.62 -20.58 -3.45
C GLY A 82 3.91 -19.19 -2.91
N SER A 83 5.13 -18.89 -2.49
CA SER A 83 5.47 -17.60 -1.90
C SER A 83 6.90 -17.13 -2.16
N TYR A 84 7.13 -15.83 -1.98
CA TYR A 84 8.45 -15.22 -1.87
C TYR A 84 8.68 -14.75 -0.44
N LYS A 85 9.87 -15.04 0.11
CA LYS A 85 10.42 -14.22 1.17
C LYS A 85 10.94 -12.93 0.56
N VAL A 86 10.33 -11.82 0.94
CA VAL A 86 10.59 -10.49 0.39
C VAL A 86 11.39 -9.70 1.40
N THR A 87 12.45 -9.03 0.92
CA THR A 87 13.13 -7.99 1.67
C THR A 87 13.22 -6.74 0.79
N ALA A 88 12.69 -5.63 1.29
CA ALA A 88 12.78 -4.34 0.63
C ALA A 88 13.58 -3.37 1.50
N THR A 89 14.55 -2.67 0.93
CA THR A 89 15.26 -1.60 1.63
C THR A 89 15.09 -0.29 0.89
N GLY A 90 15.09 0.81 1.63
CA GLY A 90 14.84 2.12 1.04
C GLY A 90 15.06 3.28 2.01
N THR A 91 14.53 4.44 1.62
CA THR A 91 14.56 5.67 2.42
C THR A 91 13.18 6.30 2.47
N VAL A 92 12.77 6.77 3.64
CA VAL A 92 11.68 7.73 3.80
C VAL A 92 12.26 9.10 3.45
N ASP A 93 11.91 9.60 2.28
CA ASP A 93 12.50 10.83 1.72
C ASP A 93 11.76 12.08 2.24
N THR A 94 10.45 11.94 2.49
CA THR A 94 9.61 12.99 3.10
C THR A 94 8.57 12.36 4.03
N LYS A 95 7.82 13.20 4.76
CA LYS A 95 6.70 12.74 5.61
C LYS A 95 5.65 11.92 4.86
N ASN A 96 5.52 12.11 3.53
CA ASN A 96 4.46 11.48 2.75
C ASN A 96 5.01 10.61 1.60
N TRP A 97 6.34 10.42 1.55
CA TRP A 97 6.95 9.66 0.47
C TRP A 97 8.16 8.86 0.94
N ALA A 98 8.21 7.60 0.54
CA ALA A 98 9.35 6.73 0.68
C ALA A 98 9.69 6.05 -0.65
N THR A 99 10.98 5.86 -0.90
CA THR A 99 11.50 5.21 -2.10
C THR A 99 12.15 3.88 -1.73
N VAL A 100 11.65 2.79 -2.33
CA VAL A 100 12.32 1.47 -2.30
C VAL A 100 13.52 1.51 -3.25
N ARG A 101 14.69 1.12 -2.76
CA ARG A 101 15.97 1.17 -3.49
C ARG A 101 16.49 -0.21 -3.85
N GLU A 102 16.24 -1.20 -3.00
CA GLU A 102 16.54 -2.61 -3.28
C GLU A 102 15.32 -3.44 -2.93
N LEU A 103 14.97 -4.38 -3.82
CA LEU A 103 13.96 -5.39 -3.57
C LEU A 103 14.57 -6.76 -3.87
N ARG A 104 14.57 -7.63 -2.85
CA ARG A 104 15.05 -9.00 -2.94
C ARG A 104 13.89 -9.95 -2.76
N LEU A 105 13.77 -10.89 -3.69
CA LEU A 105 12.78 -11.95 -3.68
C LEU A 105 13.51 -13.28 -3.58
N LEU A 106 13.19 -14.07 -2.56
CA LEU A 106 13.69 -15.44 -2.41
C LEU A 106 12.50 -16.39 -2.51
N LEU A 107 12.42 -17.15 -3.60
CA LEU A 107 11.34 -18.10 -3.83
C LEU A 107 11.32 -19.14 -2.70
N GLN A 108 10.15 -19.44 -2.17
CA GLN A 108 9.93 -20.47 -1.16
C GLN A 108 9.12 -21.60 -1.79
N CYS A 109 9.70 -22.80 -1.81
CA CYS A 109 9.07 -24.00 -2.34
C CYS A 109 8.92 -25.03 -1.21
N SER A 110 7.78 -25.71 -1.16
CA SER A 110 7.66 -26.94 -0.38
C SER A 110 8.50 -28.02 -1.05
N ALA A 111 9.28 -28.74 -0.25
CA ALA A 111 10.05 -29.90 -0.70
C ALA A 111 9.16 -31.12 -0.91
#